data_AF-A0A094M5J8-F1
#
_entry.id   AF-A0A094M5J8-F1
#
_cell.length_a   1.000
_cell.length_b   1.000
_cell.length_c   1.000
_cell.angle_alpha   90.00
_cell.angle_beta   90.00
_cell.angle_gamma   90.00
#
_symmetry.space_group_name_H-M   'P 1'
#
loop_
_entity.id
_entity.type
_entity.pdbx_description
1 polymer ?
#
loop_
_entity_poly.entity_id
_entity_poly.type
_entity_poly.pdbx_seq_one_letter_code
_entity_poly.pdbx_strand_id
1 'polypeptide(L)'
;MLSDRINLTAKDILEKEFKISMRGYNQDEVDRFLDLVIKDYETFHQMIEQLQQENAKLKSQLQEAQKRQPSQTGTTNFDILQRLSNLEKHVFGNKLYE
;
A
#
# COMPACT_ATOMS: atom_id res chain seq x y z
N MET A 1 -5.69 -4.14 -15.92
CA MET A 1 -5.07 -3.21 -14.94
C MET A 1 -5.60 -1.80 -15.18
N LEU A 2 -5.43 -0.83 -14.27
CA LEU A 2 -5.88 0.56 -14.50
C LEU A 2 -5.23 1.16 -15.76
N SER A 3 -4.03 0.68 -16.08
CA SER A 3 -3.25 0.98 -17.28
C SER A 3 -3.99 0.68 -18.59
N ASP A 4 -4.97 -0.23 -18.60
CA ASP A 4 -5.75 -0.57 -19.80
C ASP A 4 -6.94 0.38 -20.03
N ARG A 5 -7.17 1.34 -19.13
CA ARG A 5 -8.27 2.33 -19.23
C ARG A 5 -7.80 3.72 -19.65
N ILE A 6 -6.50 3.96 -19.69
CA ILE A 6 -5.92 5.26 -20.05
C ILE A 6 -5.35 5.14 -21.47
N ASN A 7 -5.90 5.93 -22.39
CA ASN A 7 -5.60 5.83 -23.81
C ASN A 7 -4.34 6.60 -24.24
N LEU A 8 -3.88 7.55 -23.42
CA LEU A 8 -2.78 8.46 -23.76
C LEU A 8 -1.87 8.64 -22.55
N THR A 9 -0.58 8.78 -22.81
CA THR A 9 0.40 9.25 -21.84
C THR A 9 0.77 10.71 -22.11
N ALA A 10 1.38 11.38 -21.12
CA ALA A 10 1.92 12.73 -21.29
C ALA A 10 2.89 12.81 -22.49
N LYS A 11 3.70 11.75 -22.67
CA LYS A 11 4.61 11.60 -23.80
C LYS A 11 3.86 11.48 -25.14
N ASP A 12 2.80 10.68 -25.19
CA ASP A 12 2.01 10.52 -26.42
C ASP A 12 1.36 11.84 -26.86
N ILE A 13 0.98 12.70 -25.90
CA ILE A 13 0.41 14.02 -26.18
C ILE A 13 1.51 14.97 -26.70
N LEU A 14 2.70 14.95 -26.08
CA LEU A 14 3.83 15.78 -26.49
C LEU A 14 4.33 15.45 -27.90
N GLU A 15 4.42 14.17 -28.23
CA GLU A 15 4.90 13.69 -29.54
C GLU A 15 3.78 13.70 -30.61
N LYS A 16 2.59 14.20 -30.28
CA LYS A 16 1.44 14.17 -31.19
C LYS A 16 1.54 15.25 -32.26
N GLU A 17 1.71 14.82 -33.51
CA GLU A 17 1.56 15.69 -34.68
C GLU A 17 0.13 15.65 -35.24
N PHE A 18 -0.43 16.83 -35.51
CA PHE A 18 -1.73 16.98 -36.16
C PHE A 18 -1.56 17.35 -37.63
N LYS A 19 -2.42 16.80 -38.49
CA LYS A 19 -2.45 17.18 -39.91
C LYS A 19 -3.04 18.59 -40.06
N ILE A 20 -2.35 19.43 -40.83
CA ILE A 20 -2.81 20.77 -41.15
C ILE A 20 -3.88 20.70 -42.26
N SER A 21 -4.97 21.45 -42.09
CA SER A 21 -6.05 21.59 -43.07
C SER A 21 -6.33 23.06 -43.35
N MET A 22 -6.90 23.39 -44.52
CA MET A 22 -7.22 24.77 -44.93
C MET A 22 -8.07 25.55 -43.92
N ARG A 23 -8.89 24.84 -43.13
CA ARG A 23 -9.54 25.37 -41.93
C ARG A 23 -9.22 24.45 -40.76
N GLY A 24 -8.64 25.03 -39.72
CA GLY A 24 -8.26 24.33 -38.49
C GLY A 24 -8.09 25.32 -37.35
N TYR A 25 -7.82 24.78 -36.16
CA TYR A 25 -7.46 25.57 -35.00
C TYR A 25 -6.08 26.22 -35.19
N ASN A 26 -5.84 27.33 -34.50
CA ASN A 26 -4.53 27.93 -34.45
C ASN A 26 -3.57 26.99 -33.71
N GLN A 27 -2.46 26.63 -34.36
CA GLN A 27 -1.49 25.69 -33.80
C GLN A 27 -0.94 26.16 -32.44
N ASP A 28 -0.57 27.44 -32.32
CA ASP A 28 0.00 27.97 -31.08
C ASP A 28 -1.00 27.94 -29.91
N GLU A 29 -2.30 28.09 -30.19
CA GLU A 29 -3.35 27.97 -29.16
C GLU A 29 -3.54 26.51 -28.73
N VAL A 30 -3.50 25.59 -29.69
CA VAL A 30 -3.58 24.15 -29.41
C VAL A 30 -2.37 23.70 -28.61
N ASP A 31 -1.16 24.10 -29.00
CA ASP A 31 0.08 23.71 -28.33
C ASP A 31 0.11 24.22 -26.88
N ARG A 32 -0.24 25.49 -26.65
CA ARG A 32 -0.38 26.05 -25.28
C ARG A 32 -1.41 25.31 -24.44
N PHE A 33 -2.51 24.86 -25.06
CA PHE A 33 -3.51 24.08 -24.35
C PHE A 33 -3.01 22.66 -24.04
N LEU A 34 -2.32 22.02 -24.98
CA LEU A 34 -1.73 20.70 -24.80
C LEU A 34 -0.64 20.70 -23.73
N ASP A 35 0.15 21.77 -23.60
CA ASP A 35 1.10 21.94 -22.49
C ASP A 35 0.42 21.86 -21.11
N LEU A 36 -0.75 22.49 -20.97
CA LEU A 36 -1.53 22.42 -19.73
C LEU A 36 -2.05 21.00 -19.48
N VAL A 37 -2.56 20.34 -20.52
CA VAL A 37 -3.06 18.97 -20.43
C VAL A 37 -1.93 18.00 -20.05
N ILE A 38 -0.74 18.16 -20.62
CA ILE A 38 0.46 17.37 -20.28
C ILE A 38 0.79 17.52 -18.80
N LYS A 39 0.85 18.76 -18.30
CA LYS A 39 1.13 19.05 -16.89
C LYS A 39 0.09 18.42 -15.96
N ASP A 40 -1.19 18.46 -16.32
CA ASP A 40 -2.25 17.82 -15.55
C ASP A 40 -2.10 16.29 -15.55
N TYR A 41 -1.76 15.69 -16.69
CA TYR A 41 -1.50 14.25 -16.80
C TYR A 41 -0.36 13.79 -15.90
N GLU A 42 0.73 14.55 -15.83
CA GLU A 42 1.85 14.30 -14.92
C GLU A 42 1.41 14.43 -13.46
N THR A 43 0.65 15.49 -13.14
CA THR A 43 0.13 15.72 -11.79
C THR A 43 -0.79 14.58 -11.33
N PHE A 44 -1.68 14.11 -12.21
CA PHE A 44 -2.53 12.96 -11.91
C PHE A 44 -1.74 11.69 -11.71
N HIS A 45 -0.70 11.43 -12.52
CA HIS A 45 0.18 10.28 -12.32
C HIS A 45 0.87 10.32 -10.96
N GLN A 46 1.44 11.46 -10.58
CA GLN A 46 2.09 11.63 -9.28
C GLN A 46 1.09 11.41 -8.12
N MET A 47 -0.12 11.97 -8.22
CA MET A 47 -1.15 11.80 -7.19
C MET A 47 -1.60 10.34 -7.07
N ILE A 48 -1.79 9.65 -8.19
CA ILE A 48 -2.15 8.22 -8.19
C ILE A 48 -1.04 7.39 -7.56
N GLU A 49 0.22 7.66 -7.91
CA GLU A 49 1.37 6.96 -7.34
C GLU A 49 1.45 7.17 -5.83
N GLN A 50 1.32 8.41 -5.36
CA GLN A 50 1.28 8.72 -3.93
C GLN A 50 0.17 7.98 -3.19
N LEU A 51 -1.05 8.00 -3.74
CA LEU A 51 -2.19 7.29 -3.15
C LEU A 51 -1.99 5.77 -3.16
N GLN A 52 -1.36 5.21 -4.19
CA GLN A 52 -1.04 3.78 -4.24
C GLN A 52 0.01 3.40 -3.19
N GLN A 53 1.07 4.21 -3.04
CA GLN A 53 2.09 4.01 -2.01
C GLN A 53 1.50 4.11 -0.61
N GLU A 54 0.65 5.11 -0.35
CA GLU A 54 -0.03 5.27 0.94
C GLU A 54 -0.95 4.09 1.24
N ASN A 55 -1.75 3.66 0.26
CA ASN A 55 -2.59 2.47 0.40
C ASN A 55 -1.78 1.21 0.68
N ALA A 56 -0.65 1.02 0.01
CA ALA A 56 0.24 -0.11 0.27
C ALA A 56 0.79 -0.08 1.70
N LYS A 57 1.23 1.09 2.16
CA LYS A 57 1.72 1.29 3.53
C LYS A 57 0.63 1.01 4.58
N LEU A 58 -0.57 1.57 4.39
CA LEU A 58 -1.71 1.35 5.30
C LEU A 58 -2.13 -0.12 5.35
N LYS A 59 -2.18 -0.80 4.19
CA LYS A 59 -2.46 -2.25 4.13
C LYS A 59 -1.41 -3.07 4.87
N SER A 60 -0.13 -2.73 4.73
CA SER A 60 0.96 -3.38 5.47
C SER A 60 0.81 -3.19 6.98
N GLN A 61 0.51 -1.97 7.43
CA GLN A 61 0.29 -1.68 8.85
C GLN A 61 -0.91 -2.44 9.42
N LEU A 62 -2.01 -2.53 8.68
CA LEU A 62 -3.19 -3.31 9.07
C LEU A 62 -2.87 -4.79 9.18
N GLN A 63 -2.11 -5.37 8.23
CA GLN A 63 -1.68 -6.76 8.31
C GLN A 63 -0.80 -7.01 9.52
N GLU A 64 0.12 -6.09 9.83
CA GLU A 64 0.99 -6.22 11.00
C GLU A 64 0.20 -6.10 12.32
N ALA A 65 -0.77 -5.17 12.39
CA ALA A 65 -1.68 -5.05 13.53
C ALA A 65 -2.56 -6.29 13.71
N GLN A 66 -3.05 -6.89 12.63
CA GLN A 66 -3.79 -8.17 12.66
C GLN A 66 -2.91 -9.33 13.13
N LYS A 67 -1.64 -9.39 12.70
CA LYS A 67 -0.67 -10.40 13.18
C LYS A 67 -0.32 -10.23 14.66
N ARG A 68 -0.39 -9.00 15.17
CA ARG A 68 -0.19 -8.67 16.59
C ARG A 68 -1.45 -8.85 17.43
N GLN A 69 -2.57 -9.32 16.87
CA GLN A 69 -3.68 -9.77 17.71
C GLN A 69 -3.18 -10.93 18.57
N PRO A 70 -3.16 -10.77 19.89
CA PRO A 70 -2.67 -11.80 20.75
C PRO A 70 -3.70 -12.92 20.80
N SER A 71 -3.40 -14.04 20.15
CA SER A 71 -3.78 -15.36 20.68
C SER A 71 -3.00 -15.64 21.98
N GLN A 72 -2.92 -14.67 22.91
CA GLN A 72 -2.14 -14.77 24.14
C GLN A 72 -2.87 -15.52 25.24
N THR A 73 -4.13 -15.91 25.08
CA THR A 73 -4.79 -16.74 26.09
C THR A 73 -4.28 -18.18 26.07
N GLY A 74 -3.84 -18.71 24.92
CA GLY A 74 -3.36 -20.10 24.84
C GLY A 74 -1.92 -20.32 25.34
N THR A 75 -0.99 -19.45 24.93
CA THR A 75 0.44 -19.61 25.23
C THR A 75 0.81 -19.16 26.65
N THR A 76 0.14 -18.14 27.20
CA THR A 76 0.35 -17.76 28.61
C THR A 76 -0.19 -18.84 29.54
N ASN A 77 -1.35 -19.45 29.24
CA ASN A 77 -1.89 -20.54 30.05
C ASN A 77 -0.92 -21.73 30.12
N PHE A 78 -0.27 -22.10 29.01
CA PHE A 78 0.73 -23.17 29.01
C PHE A 78 1.99 -22.81 29.83
N ASP A 79 2.55 -21.60 29.66
CA ASP A 79 3.73 -21.15 30.42
C ASP A 79 3.41 -20.99 31.92
N ILE A 80 2.21 -20.49 32.26
CA ILE A 80 1.72 -20.40 33.64
C ILE A 80 1.62 -21.80 34.26
N LEU A 81 1.01 -22.77 33.56
CA LEU A 81 0.89 -24.14 34.05
C LEU A 81 2.26 -24.83 34.21
N GLN A 82 3.20 -24.58 33.29
CA GLN A 82 4.55 -25.14 33.38
C GLN A 82 5.33 -24.54 34.56
N ARG A 83 5.21 -23.23 34.81
CA ARG A 83 5.81 -22.58 35.97
C ARG A 83 5.19 -23.05 37.28
N LEU A 84 3.86 -23.18 37.34
CA LEU A 84 3.17 -23.74 38.51
C LEU A 84 3.64 -25.17 38.79
N SER A 85 3.72 -26.03 37.77
CA SER A 85 4.22 -27.41 37.93
C SER A 85 5.67 -27.46 38.43
N ASN A 86 6.54 -26.57 37.95
CA ASN A 86 7.93 -26.48 38.42
C ASN A 86 8.01 -25.99 39.88
N LEU A 87 7.16 -25.03 40.26
CA LEU A 87 7.06 -24.54 41.63
C LEU A 87 6.52 -25.63 42.56
N GLU A 88 5.48 -26.35 42.16
CA GLU A 88 4.94 -27.49 42.93
C GLU A 88 6.00 -28.57 43.11
N LYS A 89 6.73 -28.93 42.05
CA LYS A 89 7.82 -29.90 42.17
C LYS A 89 8.93 -29.42 43.11
N HIS A 90 9.23 -28.13 43.14
CA HIS A 90 10.25 -27.59 44.04
C HIS A 90 9.79 -27.49 45.50
N VAL A 91 8.52 -27.10 45.72
CA VAL A 91 7.94 -26.91 47.06
C VAL A 91 7.49 -28.24 47.68
N PHE A 92 6.99 -29.16 46.87
CA PHE A 92 6.44 -30.46 47.31
C PHE A 92 7.31 -31.66 46.93
N GLY A 93 8.40 -31.48 46.18
CA GLY A 93 9.31 -32.56 45.80
C GLY A 93 9.93 -33.31 46.98
N ASN A 94 10.01 -32.66 48.14
CA ASN A 94 10.49 -33.27 49.40
C ASN A 94 9.35 -33.79 50.32
N LYS A 95 8.08 -33.71 49.91
CA LYS A 95 6.91 -34.20 50.70
C LYS A 95 6.17 -35.38 50.08
N LEU A 96 6.59 -35.86 48.91
CA LEU A 96 5.98 -37.01 48.23
C LEU A 96 6.78 -38.32 48.39
N TYR A 97 7.85 -38.31 49.18
CA TYR A 97 8.70 -39.47 49.45
C TYR A 97 8.95 -39.74 50.94
N GLU A 98 8.08 -39.24 51.83
CA GLU A 98 7.93 -39.75 53.20
C GLU A 98 6.59 -40.48 53.35
#